data_AF-A0A1C6ERW5-F1
#
_entry.id   AF-A0A1C6ERW5-F1
#
_cell.length_a   1.000
_cell.length_b   1.000
_cell.length_c   1.000
_cell.angle_alpha   90.00
_cell.angle_beta   90.00
_cell.angle_gamma   90.00
#
_symmetry.space_group_name_H-M   'P 1'
#
loop_
_entity.id
_entity.type
_entity.pdbx_description
1 polymer ?
#
loop_
_entity_poly.entity_id
_entity_poly.type
_entity_poly.pdbx_seq_one_letter_code
_entity_poly.pdbx_strand_id
1 'polypeptide(L)'
;MIDGHNRYEICQKHGITYKTVNKDFESDEEAERWIILNQFGRRNLTKFQRSELALKLKPMLAAQAKKRQGKRNDLNIPQNSAECSKNGETREDIAKIAGVSRDTISKVSVIQEKGSPEQIQRARTGGKGNTVNAIYHEITTKSKETKVCNKCGNEKPADEFYAGKNVCKQCRNKQKRMAKPITDFKGDVTATMDDKIKNADVDSIINSLYDTNTPVELTSDDLAEDILCVVSNFAGDIDRCIEEYDVTITEENGKKIKAALEKAEAAIQKMKGNINYE
;
A
#
# COMPACT_ATOMS: atom_id res chain seq x y z
N MET A 1 -14.71 -43.23 -10.95
CA MET A 1 -13.62 -42.89 -11.89
C MET A 1 -12.89 -41.67 -11.33
N ILE A 2 -11.55 -41.67 -11.28
CA ILE A 2 -10.76 -40.62 -10.60
C ILE A 2 -10.42 -39.43 -11.51
N ASP A 3 -10.14 -39.68 -12.79
CA ASP A 3 -9.83 -38.66 -13.79
C ASP A 3 -10.30 -39.17 -15.16
N GLY A 4 -10.53 -38.25 -16.09
CA GLY A 4 -10.93 -38.58 -17.46
C GLY A 4 -12.42 -38.54 -17.73
N HIS A 5 -13.25 -37.97 -16.86
CA HIS A 5 -14.70 -37.80 -17.07
C HIS A 5 -15.04 -37.24 -18.46
N ASN A 6 -14.44 -36.12 -18.86
CA ASN A 6 -14.67 -35.55 -20.19
C ASN A 6 -14.22 -36.48 -21.33
N ARG A 7 -13.08 -37.17 -21.16
CA ARG A 7 -12.57 -38.11 -22.17
C ARG A 7 -13.49 -39.33 -22.30
N TYR A 8 -13.95 -39.85 -21.18
CA TYR A 8 -14.89 -40.96 -21.11
C TYR A 8 -16.20 -40.60 -21.82
N GLU A 9 -16.78 -39.44 -21.51
CA GLU A 9 -18.03 -38.99 -22.15
C GLU A 9 -17.88 -38.85 -23.68
N ILE A 10 -16.77 -38.26 -24.14
CA ILE A 10 -16.47 -38.15 -25.58
C ILE A 10 -16.29 -39.54 -26.21
N CYS A 11 -15.53 -40.43 -25.57
CA CYS A 11 -15.30 -41.77 -26.09
C CYS A 11 -16.60 -42.58 -26.17
N GLN A 12 -17.47 -42.48 -25.17
CA GLN A 12 -18.78 -43.11 -25.17
C GLN A 12 -19.67 -42.57 -26.29
N LYS A 13 -19.73 -41.24 -26.46
CA LYS A 13 -20.52 -40.59 -27.52
C LYS A 13 -20.09 -40.99 -28.94
N HIS A 14 -18.80 -41.21 -29.14
CA HIS A 14 -18.21 -41.48 -30.46
C HIS A 14 -17.82 -42.95 -30.68
N GLY A 15 -18.12 -43.85 -29.73
CA GLY A 15 -17.77 -45.27 -29.84
C GLY A 15 -16.26 -45.53 -29.89
N ILE A 16 -15.45 -44.66 -29.30
CA ILE A 16 -13.98 -44.77 -29.31
C ILE A 16 -13.56 -45.71 -28.18
N THR A 17 -12.75 -46.71 -28.51
CA THR A 17 -12.17 -47.60 -27.49
C THR A 17 -11.13 -46.85 -26.66
N TYR A 18 -11.11 -47.09 -25.36
CA TYR A 18 -10.17 -46.44 -24.44
C TYR A 18 -9.55 -47.46 -23.49
N LYS A 19 -8.35 -47.14 -23.00
CA LYS A 19 -7.64 -47.93 -22.00
C LYS A 19 -7.82 -47.31 -20.62
N THR A 20 -7.99 -48.15 -19.61
CA THR A 20 -8.02 -47.73 -18.21
C THR A 20 -6.69 -48.08 -17.54
N VAL A 21 -6.32 -47.29 -16.53
CA VAL A 21 -5.16 -47.53 -15.69
C VAL A 21 -5.65 -47.57 -14.25
N ASN A 22 -5.42 -48.68 -13.56
CA ASN A 22 -5.74 -48.79 -12.15
C ASN A 22 -4.70 -48.05 -11.30
N LYS A 23 -5.19 -47.41 -10.25
CA LYS A 23 -4.39 -46.71 -9.25
C LYS A 23 -4.92 -47.10 -7.88
N ASP A 24 -4.03 -47.58 -7.04
CA ASP A 24 -4.34 -47.98 -5.67
C ASP A 24 -4.00 -46.81 -4.73
N PHE A 25 -4.88 -46.57 -3.77
CA PHE A 25 -4.75 -45.52 -2.75
C PHE A 25 -5.05 -46.13 -1.38
N GLU A 26 -4.38 -45.63 -0.33
CA GLU A 26 -4.59 -46.14 1.03
C GLU A 26 -5.94 -45.67 1.62
N SER A 27 -6.51 -44.59 1.08
CA SER A 27 -7.79 -44.01 1.50
C SER A 27 -8.42 -43.14 0.41
N ASP A 28 -9.72 -42.88 0.52
CA ASP A 28 -10.44 -41.92 -0.34
C ASP A 28 -9.84 -40.52 -0.26
N GLU A 29 -9.35 -40.13 0.92
CA GLU A 29 -8.63 -38.87 1.15
C GLU A 29 -7.36 -38.78 0.27
N GLU A 30 -6.58 -39.86 0.22
CA GLU A 30 -5.38 -39.90 -0.61
C GLU A 30 -5.71 -39.85 -2.11
N ALA A 31 -6.80 -40.51 -2.51
CA ALA A 31 -7.31 -40.41 -3.87
C ALA A 31 -7.73 -38.97 -4.23
N GLU A 32 -8.45 -38.27 -3.34
CA GLU A 32 -8.84 -36.86 -3.54
C GLU A 32 -7.60 -35.95 -3.65
N ARG A 33 -6.61 -36.14 -2.79
CA ARG A 33 -5.34 -35.42 -2.85
C ARG A 33 -4.65 -35.64 -4.19
N TRP A 34 -4.59 -36.88 -4.66
CA TRP A 34 -4.00 -37.21 -5.95
C TRP A 34 -4.73 -36.53 -7.10
N ILE A 35 -6.07 -36.54 -7.09
CA ILE A 35 -6.91 -35.89 -8.11
C ILE A 35 -6.60 -34.39 -8.18
N ILE A 36 -6.57 -33.70 -7.04
CA ILE A 36 -6.30 -32.25 -6.99
C ILE A 36 -4.90 -31.93 -7.52
N LEU A 37 -3.87 -32.66 -7.10
CA LEU A 37 -2.49 -32.44 -7.55
C LEU A 37 -2.32 -32.71 -9.04
N ASN A 38 -2.93 -33.79 -9.54
CA ASN A 38 -2.92 -34.12 -10.97
C ASN A 38 -3.57 -33.00 -11.81
N GLN A 39 -4.65 -32.39 -11.29
CA GLN A 39 -5.31 -31.26 -11.94
C GLN A 39 -4.46 -29.97 -11.93
N PHE A 40 -3.62 -29.74 -10.92
CA PHE A 40 -2.72 -28.57 -10.90
C PHE A 40 -1.61 -28.61 -11.95
N GLY A 41 -1.26 -29.80 -12.45
CA GLY A 41 -0.39 -29.94 -13.62
C GLY A 41 -1.02 -29.45 -14.93
N ARG A 42 -2.35 -29.31 -14.97
CA ARG A 42 -3.08 -28.86 -16.15
C ARG A 42 -3.25 -27.33 -16.14
N ARG A 43 -3.12 -26.71 -17.32
CA ARG A 43 -3.19 -25.24 -17.49
C ARG A 43 -4.62 -24.69 -17.62
N ASN A 44 -5.65 -25.53 -17.43
CA ASN A 44 -7.05 -25.17 -17.67
C ASN A 44 -7.75 -24.55 -16.46
N LEU A 45 -7.11 -24.50 -15.29
CA LEU A 45 -7.71 -23.95 -14.07
C LEU A 45 -7.37 -22.47 -13.88
N THR A 46 -8.38 -21.68 -13.52
CA THR A 46 -8.17 -20.28 -13.11
C THR A 46 -7.44 -20.21 -11.77
N LYS A 47 -6.79 -19.07 -11.47
CA LYS A 47 -6.11 -18.85 -10.18
C LYS A 47 -7.07 -19.05 -8.99
N PHE A 48 -8.34 -18.67 -9.16
CA PHE A 48 -9.38 -18.88 -8.16
C PHE A 48 -9.65 -20.37 -7.94
N GLN A 49 -9.91 -21.13 -9.01
CA GLN A 49 -10.13 -22.57 -8.93
C GLN A 49 -8.94 -23.34 -8.33
N ARG A 50 -7.71 -22.97 -8.72
CA ARG A 50 -6.49 -23.56 -8.14
C ARG A 50 -6.42 -23.32 -6.63
N SER A 51 -6.73 -22.10 -6.20
CA SER A 51 -6.72 -21.71 -4.79
C SER A 51 -7.85 -22.40 -4.01
N GLU A 52 -9.05 -22.51 -4.58
CA GLU A 52 -10.21 -23.20 -4.00
C GLU A 52 -9.90 -24.68 -3.73
N LEU A 53 -9.35 -25.38 -4.71
CA LEU A 53 -8.95 -26.78 -4.55
C LEU A 53 -7.82 -26.94 -3.53
N ALA A 54 -6.86 -26.02 -3.50
CA ALA A 54 -5.76 -26.09 -2.54
C ALA A 54 -6.22 -25.81 -1.10
N LEU A 55 -7.24 -24.97 -0.91
CA LEU A 55 -7.85 -24.75 0.39
C LEU A 55 -8.56 -26.00 0.92
N LYS A 56 -9.15 -26.82 0.04
CA LYS A 56 -9.72 -28.13 0.45
C LYS A 56 -8.68 -29.11 0.99
N LEU A 57 -7.43 -29.02 0.52
CA LEU A 57 -6.31 -29.85 1.01
C LEU A 57 -5.79 -29.41 2.39
N LYS A 58 -6.18 -28.24 2.89
CA LYS A 58 -5.71 -27.68 4.17
C LYS A 58 -5.84 -28.65 5.36
N PRO A 59 -7.01 -29.26 5.66
CA PRO A 59 -7.14 -30.19 6.78
C PRO A 59 -6.21 -31.40 6.67
N MET A 60 -6.02 -31.93 5.45
CA MET A 60 -5.17 -33.09 5.19
C MET A 60 -3.69 -32.77 5.43
N LEU A 61 -3.25 -31.61 4.94
CA LEU A 61 -1.88 -31.12 5.16
C LEU A 61 -1.62 -30.84 6.64
N ALA A 62 -2.59 -30.28 7.35
CA ALA A 62 -2.50 -30.04 8.79
C ALA A 62 -2.41 -31.36 9.59
N ALA A 63 -3.21 -32.37 9.23
CA ALA A 63 -3.14 -33.70 9.83
C ALA A 63 -1.77 -34.36 9.59
N GLN A 64 -1.23 -34.25 8.38
CA GLN A 64 0.09 -34.79 8.04
C GLN A 64 1.22 -34.06 8.78
N ALA A 65 1.13 -32.73 8.90
CA ALA A 65 2.08 -31.93 9.67
C ALA A 65 2.07 -32.30 11.16
N LYS A 66 0.88 -32.50 11.75
CA LYS A 66 0.71 -32.95 13.14
C LYS A 66 1.33 -34.35 13.37
N LYS A 67 1.13 -35.29 12.43
CA LYS A 67 1.78 -36.62 12.47
C LYS A 67 3.31 -36.53 12.42
N ARG A 68 3.87 -35.55 11.69
CA ARG A 68 5.34 -35.33 11.63
C ARG A 68 5.89 -34.71 12.92
N GLN A 69 5.17 -33.77 13.53
CA GLN A 69 5.56 -33.17 14.80
C GLN A 69 5.59 -34.19 15.95
N GLY A 70 4.61 -35.10 16.01
CA GLY A 70 4.56 -36.16 17.04
C GLY A 70 5.65 -37.23 16.93
N LYS A 71 6.50 -37.21 15.88
CA LYS A 71 7.62 -38.15 15.71
C LYS A 71 8.98 -37.60 16.13
N ARG A 72 9.10 -36.30 16.40
CA ARG A 72 10.33 -35.67 16.93
C ARG A 72 10.22 -35.52 18.44
N ASN A 73 10.70 -36.53 19.18
CA ASN A 73 10.86 -36.50 20.64
C ASN A 73 12.30 -36.11 21.06
N ASP A 74 13.10 -35.60 20.14
CA ASP A 74 14.54 -35.40 20.26
C ASP A 74 14.95 -33.98 20.71
N LEU A 75 14.04 -33.00 20.73
CA LEU A 75 14.35 -31.63 21.16
C LEU A 75 13.28 -31.10 22.14
N ASN A 76 13.52 -31.33 23.43
CA ASN A 76 12.76 -30.73 24.52
C ASN A 76 13.22 -29.27 24.75
N ILE A 77 12.78 -28.35 23.89
CA ILE A 77 12.95 -26.90 24.10
C ILE A 77 11.56 -26.29 24.21
N PRO A 78 11.15 -25.74 25.37
CA PRO A 78 9.88 -25.03 25.48
C PRO A 78 10.06 -23.65 24.84
N GLN A 79 9.81 -23.54 23.53
CA GLN A 79 9.85 -22.26 22.86
C GLN A 79 8.52 -21.53 23.05
N ASN A 80 8.48 -20.64 24.04
CA ASN A 80 7.40 -19.68 24.35
C ASN A 80 7.10 -18.65 23.22
N SER A 81 7.53 -18.88 21.98
CA SER A 81 7.24 -18.00 20.84
C SER A 81 6.50 -18.71 19.69
N ALA A 82 6.12 -19.99 19.85
CA ALA A 82 5.53 -20.80 18.78
C ALA A 82 4.03 -20.58 18.53
N GLU A 83 3.41 -19.59 19.17
CA GLU A 83 2.04 -19.16 18.80
C GLU A 83 2.03 -18.25 17.56
N CYS A 84 3.17 -17.71 17.13
CA CYS A 84 3.20 -16.72 16.06
C CYS A 84 3.26 -17.27 14.62
N SER A 85 3.44 -18.59 14.39
CA SER A 85 3.72 -19.13 13.05
C SER A 85 2.80 -20.25 12.54
N LYS A 86 1.87 -20.79 13.35
CA LYS A 86 1.00 -21.90 12.89
C LYS A 86 0.03 -21.50 11.77
N ASN A 87 -0.36 -20.23 11.72
CA ASN A 87 -1.30 -19.71 10.72
C ASN A 87 -0.61 -19.25 9.43
N GLY A 88 0.68 -18.88 9.49
CA GLY A 88 1.48 -18.47 8.35
C GLY A 88 1.91 -19.66 7.50
N GLU A 89 2.64 -20.61 8.10
CA GLU A 89 3.30 -21.72 7.39
C GLU A 89 2.32 -22.55 6.53
N THR A 90 1.12 -22.82 7.06
CA THR A 90 0.09 -23.58 6.34
C THR A 90 -0.33 -22.87 5.04
N ARG A 91 -0.39 -21.53 5.04
CA ARG A 91 -0.80 -20.74 3.88
C ARG A 91 0.29 -20.64 2.83
N GLU A 92 1.56 -20.53 3.25
CA GLU A 92 2.69 -20.58 2.32
C GLU A 92 2.75 -21.92 1.58
N ASP A 93 2.58 -23.03 2.29
CA ASP A 93 2.67 -24.36 1.67
C ASP A 93 1.50 -24.62 0.74
N ILE A 94 0.29 -24.19 1.10
CA ILE A 94 -0.88 -24.21 0.21
C ILE A 94 -0.62 -23.36 -1.04
N ALA A 95 -0.05 -22.18 -0.89
CA ALA A 95 0.24 -21.27 -2.01
C ALA A 95 1.27 -21.90 -2.98
N LYS A 96 2.31 -22.57 -2.44
CA LYS A 96 3.30 -23.30 -3.23
C LYS A 96 2.66 -24.45 -4.01
N ILE A 97 1.85 -25.28 -3.35
CA ILE A 97 1.14 -26.40 -4.00
C ILE A 97 0.21 -25.89 -5.11
N ALA A 98 -0.52 -24.81 -4.83
CA ALA A 98 -1.42 -24.18 -5.79
C ALA A 98 -0.69 -23.45 -6.92
N GLY A 99 0.62 -23.15 -6.79
CA GLY A 99 1.39 -22.35 -7.74
C GLY A 99 0.91 -20.90 -7.84
N VAL A 100 0.43 -20.31 -6.74
CA VAL A 100 -0.04 -18.92 -6.66
C VAL A 100 0.63 -18.17 -5.51
N SER A 101 0.45 -16.86 -5.45
CA SER A 101 0.96 -16.07 -4.33
C SER A 101 0.15 -16.33 -3.04
N ARG A 102 0.81 -16.20 -1.89
CA ARG A 102 0.18 -16.22 -0.56
C ARG A 102 -1.00 -15.25 -0.45
N ASP A 103 -0.85 -14.05 -1.01
CA ASP A 103 -1.89 -13.03 -1.03
C ASP A 103 -3.14 -13.48 -1.81
N THR A 104 -2.96 -14.19 -2.92
CA THR A 104 -4.07 -14.77 -3.67
C THR A 104 -4.86 -15.77 -2.82
N ILE A 105 -4.18 -16.64 -2.05
CA ILE A 105 -4.85 -17.55 -1.11
C ILE A 105 -5.64 -16.77 -0.04
N SER A 106 -5.14 -15.62 0.43
CA SER A 106 -5.86 -14.77 1.41
C SER A 106 -7.16 -14.27 0.81
N LYS A 107 -7.05 -13.67 -0.37
CA LYS A 107 -8.20 -13.06 -1.04
C LYS A 107 -9.25 -14.11 -1.40
N VAL A 108 -8.85 -15.28 -1.88
CA VAL A 108 -9.78 -16.37 -2.20
C VAL A 108 -10.48 -16.90 -0.95
N SER A 109 -9.77 -17.07 0.17
CA SER A 109 -10.40 -17.47 1.44
C SER A 109 -11.49 -16.48 1.86
N VAL A 110 -11.24 -15.18 1.73
CA VAL A 110 -12.23 -14.15 2.05
C VAL A 110 -13.41 -14.16 1.06
N ILE A 111 -13.15 -14.38 -0.23
CA ILE A 111 -14.23 -14.49 -1.24
C ILE A 111 -15.13 -15.71 -0.97
N GLN A 112 -14.56 -16.84 -0.54
CA GLN A 112 -15.35 -18.02 -0.20
C GLN A 112 -16.19 -17.84 1.06
N GLU A 113 -15.67 -17.13 2.06
CA GLU A 113 -16.35 -16.92 3.34
C GLU A 113 -17.44 -15.83 3.26
N LYS A 114 -17.18 -14.74 2.51
CA LYS A 114 -18.02 -13.54 2.52
C LYS A 114 -18.68 -13.19 1.18
N GLY A 115 -18.31 -13.87 0.10
CA GLY A 115 -18.82 -13.59 -1.24
C GLY A 115 -20.21 -14.16 -1.47
N SER A 116 -21.01 -13.47 -2.29
CA SER A 116 -22.29 -14.03 -2.76
C SER A 116 -22.06 -15.21 -3.72
N PRO A 117 -23.04 -16.11 -3.90
CA PRO A 117 -22.92 -17.23 -4.85
C PRO A 117 -22.58 -16.77 -6.28
N GLU A 118 -23.13 -15.63 -6.69
CA GLU A 118 -22.85 -15.02 -7.99
C GLU A 118 -21.39 -14.53 -8.11
N GLN A 119 -20.85 -13.91 -7.05
CA GLN A 119 -19.46 -13.45 -7.02
C GLN A 119 -18.47 -14.62 -7.06
N ILE A 120 -18.78 -15.71 -6.36
CA ILE A 120 -17.97 -16.94 -6.39
C ILE A 120 -17.99 -17.53 -7.80
N GLN A 121 -19.16 -17.57 -8.45
CA GLN A 121 -19.27 -18.09 -9.82
C GLN A 121 -18.49 -17.22 -10.82
N ARG A 122 -18.58 -15.88 -10.70
CA ARG A 122 -17.75 -14.95 -11.48
C ARG A 122 -16.26 -15.21 -11.26
N ALA A 123 -15.84 -15.45 -10.02
CA ALA A 123 -14.45 -15.74 -9.70
C ALA A 123 -13.96 -17.06 -10.31
N ARG A 124 -14.84 -18.07 -10.39
CA ARG A 124 -14.55 -19.37 -11.04
C ARG A 124 -14.39 -19.22 -12.55
N THR A 125 -15.30 -18.51 -13.21
CA THR A 125 -15.25 -18.28 -14.67
C THR A 125 -14.02 -17.46 -15.07
N GLY A 126 -13.65 -16.47 -14.26
CA GLY A 126 -12.53 -15.58 -14.55
C GLY A 126 -12.80 -14.63 -15.73
N GLY A 127 -11.73 -14.04 -16.29
CA GLY A 127 -11.81 -13.08 -17.40
C GLY A 127 -11.52 -11.63 -17.00
N LYS A 128 -11.52 -10.73 -17.99
CA LYS A 128 -11.27 -9.28 -17.79
C LYS A 128 -12.39 -8.70 -16.92
N GLY A 129 -12.02 -8.11 -15.77
CA GLY A 129 -12.98 -7.60 -14.77
C GLY A 129 -13.40 -8.60 -13.69
N ASN A 130 -13.18 -9.91 -13.89
CA ASN A 130 -13.52 -10.96 -12.91
C ASN A 130 -12.27 -11.55 -12.26
N THR A 131 -11.26 -10.71 -12.02
CA THR A 131 -10.05 -11.16 -11.33
C THR A 131 -10.34 -11.35 -9.84
N VAL A 132 -9.58 -12.24 -9.19
CA VAL A 132 -9.64 -12.44 -7.72
C VAL A 132 -9.55 -11.12 -6.98
N ASN A 133 -8.68 -10.20 -7.45
CA ASN A 133 -8.50 -8.90 -6.81
C ASN A 133 -9.73 -8.00 -6.94
N ALA A 134 -10.35 -7.96 -8.12
CA ALA A 134 -11.54 -7.15 -8.37
C ALA A 134 -12.70 -7.58 -7.46
N ILE A 135 -12.98 -8.89 -7.42
CA ILE A 135 -14.08 -9.45 -6.63
C ILE A 135 -13.80 -9.30 -5.12
N TYR A 136 -12.55 -9.49 -4.70
CA TYR A 136 -12.14 -9.21 -3.32
C TYR A 136 -12.43 -7.76 -2.91
N HIS A 137 -12.15 -6.79 -3.79
CA HIS A 137 -12.46 -5.38 -3.53
C HIS A 137 -13.96 -5.10 -3.55
N GLU A 138 -14.75 -5.73 -4.42
CA GLU A 138 -16.22 -5.60 -4.37
C GLU A 138 -16.79 -6.03 -3.01
N ILE A 139 -16.32 -7.16 -2.46
CA ILE A 139 -16.76 -7.68 -1.16
C ILE A 139 -16.29 -6.76 -0.03
N THR A 140 -15.00 -6.40 0.00
CA THR A 140 -14.42 -5.61 1.09
C THR A 140 -14.80 -4.14 1.06
N THR A 141 -15.25 -3.61 -0.08
CA THR A 141 -15.74 -2.23 -0.19
C THR A 141 -17.20 -2.12 0.22
N LYS A 142 -18.03 -3.13 -0.10
CA LYS A 142 -19.41 -3.22 0.41
C LYS A 142 -19.48 -3.39 1.93
N SER A 143 -18.45 -3.94 2.57
CA SER A 143 -18.41 -4.09 4.04
C SER A 143 -17.80 -2.90 4.79
N LYS A 144 -17.39 -1.83 4.13
CA LYS A 144 -16.90 -0.63 4.81
C LYS A 144 -18.11 0.21 5.20
N GLU A 145 -18.29 0.42 6.50
CA GLU A 145 -19.20 1.43 7.04
C GLU A 145 -19.02 2.73 6.25
N THR A 146 -20.11 3.25 5.73
CA THR A 146 -20.09 4.55 5.06
C THR A 146 -20.12 5.65 6.11
N LYS A 147 -19.39 6.73 5.85
CA LYS A 147 -19.38 7.93 6.69
C LYS A 147 -19.64 9.14 5.81
N VAL A 148 -20.47 10.05 6.31
CA VAL A 148 -20.72 11.33 5.65
C VAL A 148 -19.55 12.26 5.96
N CYS A 149 -19.00 12.89 4.93
CA CYS A 149 -17.92 13.84 5.12
C CYS A 149 -18.47 15.21 5.56
N ASN A 150 -17.99 15.72 6.71
CA ASN A 150 -18.40 17.01 7.25
C ASN A 150 -18.08 18.22 6.34
N LYS A 151 -17.16 18.07 5.37
CA LYS A 151 -16.74 19.17 4.48
C LYS A 151 -17.46 19.18 3.14
N CYS A 152 -17.62 18.03 2.49
CA CYS A 152 -18.27 17.95 1.18
C CYS A 152 -19.69 17.38 1.22
N GLY A 153 -20.21 16.97 2.37
CA GLY A 153 -21.55 16.40 2.52
C GLY A 153 -21.75 15.02 1.88
N ASN A 154 -20.83 14.56 1.04
CA ASN A 154 -20.94 13.27 0.36
C ASN A 154 -20.72 12.08 1.31
N GLU A 155 -21.55 11.06 1.14
CA GLU A 155 -21.38 9.75 1.75
C GLU A 155 -20.25 8.98 1.04
N LYS A 156 -19.27 8.52 1.82
CA LYS A 156 -18.07 7.86 1.30
C LYS A 156 -17.73 6.64 2.18
N PRO A 157 -17.05 5.62 1.65
CA PRO A 157 -16.64 4.49 2.47
C PRO A 157 -15.62 4.93 3.54
N ALA A 158 -15.63 4.32 4.73
CA ALA A 158 -14.79 4.74 5.87
C ALA A 158 -13.27 4.72 5.59
N ASP A 159 -12.79 3.97 4.62
CA ASP A 159 -11.38 3.96 4.21
C ASP A 159 -10.95 5.23 3.46
N GLU A 160 -11.91 5.99 2.93
CA GLU A 160 -11.68 7.34 2.43
C GLU A 160 -11.48 8.35 3.56
N PHE A 161 -11.51 7.94 4.83
CA PHE A 161 -11.25 8.81 5.99
C PHE A 161 -9.94 8.42 6.68
N TYR A 162 -9.33 9.38 7.38
CA TYR A 162 -8.23 9.08 8.30
C TYR A 162 -8.82 8.57 9.63
N ALA A 163 -8.09 7.69 10.33
CA ALA A 163 -8.53 7.17 11.62
C ALA A 163 -8.91 8.32 12.59
N GLY A 164 -10.11 8.26 13.18
CA GLY A 164 -10.63 9.27 14.10
C GLY A 164 -10.99 10.63 13.47
N LYS A 165 -11.11 10.73 12.13
CA LYS A 165 -11.46 11.99 11.45
C LYS A 165 -12.75 11.85 10.62
N ASN A 166 -13.58 12.91 10.62
CA ASN A 166 -14.85 12.99 9.88
C ASN A 166 -14.74 13.76 8.55
N VAL A 167 -13.51 14.03 8.09
CA VAL A 167 -13.22 14.69 6.80
C VAL A 167 -12.53 13.70 5.88
N CYS A 168 -13.05 13.51 4.66
CA CYS A 168 -12.49 12.55 3.72
C CYS A 168 -11.09 12.99 3.25
N LYS A 169 -10.27 12.00 2.84
CA LYS A 169 -8.90 12.15 2.34
C LYS A 169 -8.83 13.15 1.20
N GLN A 170 -9.80 13.14 0.28
CA GLN A 170 -9.86 14.11 -0.81
C GLN A 170 -10.04 15.55 -0.32
N CYS A 171 -10.96 15.79 0.62
CA CYS A 171 -11.19 17.12 1.20
C CYS A 171 -10.00 17.62 2.03
N ARG A 172 -9.35 16.73 2.78
CA ARG A 172 -8.15 17.06 3.56
C ARG A 172 -6.92 17.25 2.66
N ASN A 173 -6.76 16.45 1.62
CA ASN A 173 -5.66 16.61 0.66
C ASN A 173 -5.88 17.85 -0.22
N LYS A 174 -7.13 18.23 -0.52
CA LYS A 174 -7.44 19.56 -1.08
C LYS A 174 -7.03 20.68 -0.12
N GLN A 175 -7.25 20.52 1.19
CA GLN A 175 -6.70 21.48 2.18
C GLN A 175 -5.17 21.49 2.22
N LYS A 176 -4.48 20.37 1.97
CA LYS A 176 -3.03 20.36 1.84
C LYS A 176 -2.52 20.92 0.50
N ARG A 177 -3.32 20.83 -0.57
CA ARG A 177 -3.07 21.47 -1.87
C ARG A 177 -3.43 22.96 -1.89
N MET A 178 -4.32 23.38 -0.99
CA MET A 178 -4.72 24.78 -0.75
C MET A 178 -3.98 25.43 0.43
N ALA A 179 -3.35 24.64 1.30
CA ALA A 179 -2.23 25.11 2.10
C ALA A 179 -1.17 25.51 1.08
N LYS A 180 -0.82 26.80 1.10
CA LYS A 180 -0.19 27.55 0.01
C LYS A 180 0.81 26.71 -0.81
N PRO A 181 0.75 26.75 -2.16
CA PRO A 181 1.85 26.22 -2.96
C PRO A 181 3.14 26.89 -2.49
N ILE A 182 4.24 26.13 -2.49
CA ILE A 182 5.56 26.75 -2.38
C ILE A 182 5.78 27.47 -3.70
N THR A 183 5.49 28.77 -3.69
CA THR A 183 5.73 29.70 -4.79
C THR A 183 7.15 30.22 -4.66
N ASP A 184 7.80 30.44 -5.79
CA ASP A 184 8.95 31.34 -5.80
C ASP A 184 8.47 32.80 -5.69
N PHE A 185 9.41 33.74 -5.56
CA PHE A 185 9.12 35.17 -5.37
C PHE A 185 8.38 35.82 -6.55
N LYS A 186 8.21 35.14 -7.69
CA LYS A 186 7.46 35.66 -8.85
C LYS A 186 6.00 35.18 -8.89
N GLY A 187 5.58 34.38 -7.92
CA GLY A 187 4.20 33.88 -7.80
C GLY A 187 3.85 32.72 -8.72
N ASP A 188 4.83 32.11 -9.39
CA ASP A 188 4.58 30.96 -10.26
C ASP A 188 4.51 29.63 -9.48
N VAL A 189 3.51 28.81 -9.80
CA VAL A 189 3.25 27.55 -9.10
C VAL A 189 4.27 26.48 -9.51
N THR A 190 5.13 26.06 -8.58
CA THR A 190 6.05 24.93 -8.79
C THR A 190 5.26 23.61 -8.81
N ALA A 191 4.82 23.21 -10.00
CA ALA A 191 4.23 21.89 -10.23
C ALA A 191 5.17 20.80 -9.69
N THR A 192 4.60 19.77 -9.05
CA THR A 192 5.34 18.56 -8.70
C THR A 192 6.10 18.04 -9.92
N MET A 193 7.39 17.71 -9.75
CA MET A 193 8.35 17.34 -10.81
C MET A 193 7.81 16.39 -11.89
N ASP A 194 6.85 15.50 -11.56
CA ASP A 194 6.34 14.48 -12.47
C ASP A 194 5.46 14.99 -13.62
N ASP A 195 4.78 16.14 -13.47
CA ASP A 195 3.82 16.63 -14.49
C ASP A 195 4.46 17.57 -15.52
N LYS A 196 5.58 18.24 -15.18
CA LYS A 196 6.31 19.10 -16.13
C LYS A 196 7.19 18.30 -17.12
N ILE A 197 7.75 17.16 -16.72
CA ILE A 197 8.63 16.36 -17.59
C ILE A 197 7.88 15.76 -18.80
N LYS A 198 6.56 15.55 -18.68
CA LYS A 198 5.77 14.93 -19.75
C LYS A 198 5.35 15.87 -20.87
N ASN A 199 5.35 17.18 -20.64
CA ASN A 199 4.77 18.15 -21.59
C ASN A 199 5.57 19.46 -21.75
N ALA A 200 6.74 19.60 -21.11
CA ALA A 200 7.58 20.78 -21.30
C ALA A 200 8.43 20.64 -22.57
N ASP A 201 8.31 21.61 -23.46
CA ASP A 201 9.26 21.83 -24.55
C ASP A 201 10.60 22.24 -23.94
N VAL A 202 11.50 21.27 -23.84
CA VAL A 202 12.77 21.35 -23.12
C VAL A 202 13.66 22.48 -23.68
N ASP A 203 13.54 22.76 -24.98
CA ASP A 203 14.37 23.75 -25.67
C ASP A 203 14.01 25.19 -25.27
N SER A 204 12.73 25.47 -25.00
CA SER A 204 12.26 26.77 -24.54
C SER A 204 12.76 27.10 -23.12
N ILE A 205 12.79 26.09 -22.25
CA ILE A 205 13.28 26.24 -20.87
C ILE A 205 14.79 26.46 -20.85
N ILE A 206 15.54 25.76 -21.70
CA ILE A 206 17.00 25.95 -21.80
C ILE A 206 17.29 27.38 -22.27
N ASN A 207 16.54 27.91 -23.24
CA ASN A 207 16.76 29.25 -23.76
C ASN A 207 16.45 30.37 -22.74
N SER A 208 15.45 30.20 -21.86
CA SER A 208 15.15 31.22 -20.84
C SER A 208 16.18 31.28 -19.71
N LEU A 209 16.88 30.18 -19.43
CA LEU A 209 17.94 30.13 -18.42
C LEU A 209 19.22 30.88 -18.83
N TYR A 210 19.39 31.14 -20.13
CA TYR A 210 20.54 31.89 -20.67
C TYR A 210 20.18 33.29 -21.18
N ASP A 211 18.94 33.75 -20.98
CA ASP A 211 18.53 35.09 -21.39
C ASP A 211 19.06 36.15 -20.40
N THR A 212 20.20 36.75 -20.75
CA THR A 212 20.86 37.80 -19.95
C THR A 212 20.28 39.19 -20.19
N ASN A 213 19.25 39.34 -21.04
CA ASN A 213 18.71 40.65 -21.44
C ASN A 213 17.47 41.10 -20.66
N THR A 214 16.97 40.29 -19.71
CA THR A 214 15.83 40.67 -18.87
C THR A 214 16.33 41.31 -17.57
N PRO A 215 16.22 42.64 -17.37
CA PRO A 215 16.59 43.26 -16.10
C PRO A 215 15.64 42.77 -15.00
N VAL A 216 16.19 42.22 -13.93
CA VAL A 216 15.44 41.84 -12.73
C VAL A 216 15.22 43.10 -11.91
N GLU A 217 14.05 43.71 -12.06
CA GLU A 217 13.64 44.82 -11.19
C GLU A 217 13.19 44.24 -9.84
N LEU A 218 14.06 44.32 -8.84
CA LEU A 218 13.75 43.93 -7.46
C LEU A 218 12.97 45.08 -6.81
N THR A 219 11.69 44.88 -6.51
CA THR A 219 10.86 45.92 -5.89
C THR A 219 11.13 46.01 -4.38
N SER A 220 10.71 47.12 -3.76
CA SER A 220 10.79 47.27 -2.29
C SER A 220 9.95 46.23 -1.54
N ASP A 221 8.87 45.76 -2.17
CA ASP A 221 7.99 44.73 -1.62
C ASP A 221 8.65 43.35 -1.68
N ASP A 222 9.37 43.05 -2.78
CA ASP A 222 10.16 41.81 -2.91
C ASP A 222 11.27 41.74 -1.84
N LEU A 223 11.96 42.86 -1.61
CA LEU A 223 12.99 42.95 -0.56
C LEU A 223 12.39 42.77 0.85
N ALA A 224 11.17 43.28 1.08
CA ALA A 224 10.49 43.10 2.36
C ALA A 224 10.07 41.63 2.60
N GLU A 225 9.59 40.94 1.56
CA GLU A 225 9.27 39.51 1.64
C GLU A 225 10.52 38.64 1.86
N ASP A 226 11.62 38.95 1.19
CA ASP A 226 12.92 38.27 1.39
C ASP A 226 13.37 38.36 2.85
N ILE A 227 13.32 39.57 3.44
CA ILE A 227 13.68 39.79 4.84
C ILE A 227 12.78 38.99 5.78
N LEU A 228 11.47 38.95 5.52
CA LEU A 228 10.51 38.17 6.32
C LEU A 228 10.77 36.66 6.24
N CYS A 229 11.14 36.16 5.06
CA CYS A 229 11.49 34.75 4.86
C CYS A 229 12.72 34.37 5.69
N VAL A 230 13.78 35.19 5.66
CA VAL A 230 15.01 34.96 6.44
C VAL A 230 14.73 34.94 7.95
N VAL A 231 13.92 35.87 8.45
CA VAL A 231 13.54 35.92 9.87
C VAL A 231 12.73 34.68 10.27
N SER A 232 11.81 34.24 9.43
CA SER A 232 10.96 33.07 9.70
C SER A 232 11.77 31.78 9.74
N ASN A 233 12.72 31.61 8.81
CA ASN A 233 13.61 30.45 8.78
C ASN A 233 14.53 30.42 10.00
N PHE A 234 15.11 31.56 10.36
CA PHE A 234 15.95 31.67 11.55
C PHE A 234 15.21 31.30 12.83
N ALA A 235 13.96 31.75 13.00
CA ALA A 235 13.14 31.39 14.15
C ALA A 235 12.83 29.89 14.18
N GLY A 236 12.42 29.32 13.05
CA GLY A 236 12.10 27.89 12.95
C GLY A 236 13.30 26.97 13.18
N ASP A 237 14.49 27.38 12.73
CA ASP A 237 15.73 26.63 12.99
C ASP A 237 16.09 26.65 14.49
N ILE A 238 15.88 27.76 15.18
CA ILE A 238 16.09 27.85 16.63
C ILE A 238 15.11 26.96 17.39
N ASP A 239 13.81 27.02 17.05
CA ASP A 239 12.79 26.19 17.70
C ASP A 239 13.10 24.70 17.52
N ARG A 240 13.49 24.30 16.30
CA ARG A 240 13.91 22.91 16.01
C ARG A 240 15.15 22.50 16.78
N CYS A 241 16.15 23.38 16.91
CA CYS A 241 17.33 23.09 17.74
C CYS A 241 16.98 22.92 19.23
N ILE A 242 15.92 23.59 19.72
CA ILE A 242 15.43 23.45 21.09
C ILE A 242 14.63 22.16 21.26
N GLU A 243 13.85 21.74 20.26
CA GLU A 243 13.01 20.54 20.31
C GLU A 243 13.78 19.23 20.05
N GLU A 244 14.75 19.22 19.13
CA GLU A 244 15.45 17.99 18.71
C GLU A 244 16.55 17.55 19.69
N TYR A 245 17.12 18.49 20.43
CA TYR A 245 18.13 18.20 21.44
C TYR A 245 17.48 18.39 22.81
N ASP A 246 17.29 17.30 23.57
CA ASP A 246 16.82 17.29 24.97
C ASP A 246 17.86 17.94 25.91
N VAL A 247 18.25 19.17 25.59
CA VAL A 247 19.29 19.94 26.26
C VAL A 247 18.62 20.67 27.40
N THR A 248 18.93 20.25 28.62
CA THR A 248 18.59 21.01 29.81
C THR A 248 19.33 22.35 29.74
N ILE A 249 18.63 23.42 29.34
CA ILE A 249 19.19 24.77 29.27
C ILE A 249 19.52 25.20 30.71
N THR A 250 20.78 25.05 31.10
CA THR A 250 21.27 25.55 32.39
C THR A 250 21.20 27.07 32.42
N GLU A 251 21.11 27.66 33.61
CA GLU A 251 21.01 29.13 33.77
C GLU A 251 22.17 29.87 33.08
N GLU A 252 23.38 29.30 33.09
CA GLU A 252 24.57 29.87 32.44
C GLU A 252 24.49 29.80 30.90
N ASN A 253 24.03 28.67 30.34
CA ASN A 253 23.90 28.50 28.90
C ASN A 253 22.70 29.29 28.34
N GLY A 254 21.61 29.40 29.10
CA GLY A 254 20.47 30.26 28.79
C GLY A 254 20.87 31.73 28.68
N LYS A 255 21.74 32.23 29.56
CA LYS A 255 22.31 33.58 29.47
C LYS A 255 23.11 33.79 28.17
N LYS A 256 23.88 32.78 27.73
CA LYS A 256 24.65 32.85 26.46
C LYS A 256 23.73 32.88 25.23
N ILE A 257 22.67 32.08 25.22
CA ILE A 257 21.67 32.07 24.14
C ILE A 257 20.95 33.41 24.08
N LYS A 258 20.52 33.93 25.23
CA LYS A 258 19.82 35.22 25.31
C LYS A 258 20.71 36.37 24.82
N ALA A 259 21.99 36.39 25.21
CA ALA A 259 22.94 37.38 24.72
C ALA A 259 23.17 37.29 23.20
N ALA A 260 23.12 36.09 22.60
CA ALA A 260 23.21 35.92 21.16
C ALA A 260 21.98 36.48 20.42
N LEU A 261 20.78 36.28 20.98
CA LEU A 261 19.54 36.84 20.45
C LEU A 261 19.49 38.37 20.59
N GLU A 262 19.94 38.92 21.71
CA GLU A 262 20.06 40.36 21.92
C GLU A 262 21.02 41.01 20.90
N LYS A 263 22.10 40.32 20.53
CA LYS A 263 23.01 40.78 19.47
C LYS A 263 22.34 40.79 18.09
N ALA A 264 21.51 39.79 17.79
CA ALA A 264 20.73 39.75 16.55
C ALA A 264 19.70 40.88 16.52
N GLU A 265 19.01 41.14 17.63
CA GLU A 265 18.09 42.27 17.77
C GLU A 265 18.78 43.62 17.53
N ALA A 266 19.95 43.84 18.13
CA ALA A 266 20.73 45.06 17.91
C ALA A 266 21.14 45.25 16.43
N ALA A 267 21.49 44.18 15.73
CA ALA A 267 21.79 44.22 14.31
C ALA A 267 20.55 44.60 13.47
N ILE A 268 19.38 44.05 13.81
CA ILE A 268 18.11 44.39 13.16
C ILE A 268 17.74 45.86 13.39
N GLN A 269 17.91 46.38 14.60
CA GLN A 269 17.65 47.80 14.90
C GLN A 269 18.57 48.73 14.10
N LYS A 270 19.85 48.36 13.94
CA LYS A 270 20.78 49.11 13.09
C LYS A 270 20.35 49.10 11.61
N MET A 271 19.89 47.96 11.10
CA MET A 271 19.40 47.86 9.73
C MET A 271 18.14 48.70 9.52
N LYS A 272 17.21 48.71 10.48
CA LYS A 272 16.03 49.59 10.45
C LYS A 272 16.40 51.07 10.39
N GLY A 273 17.42 51.49 11.14
CA GLY A 273 17.90 52.88 11.14
C GLY A 273 18.55 53.32 9.82
N ASN A 274 18.93 52.38 8.94
CA ASN A 274 19.51 52.68 7.63
C ASN A 274 18.46 52.78 6.51
N ILE A 275 17.19 52.46 6.80
CA ILE A 275 16.09 52.58 5.84
C ILE A 275 15.62 54.04 5.88
N ASN A 276 16.04 54.81 4.88
CA ASN A 276 15.60 56.19 4.69
C ASN A 276 14.34 56.21 3.82
N TYR A 277 13.38 57.05 4.17
CA TYR A 277 12.17 57.31 3.37
C TYR A 277 12.37 58.64 2.64
N GLU A 278 12.17 58.67 1.32
CA GLU A 278 12.05 59.90 0.52
C GLU A 278 10.60 60.40 0.46
#